data_AF-A0A336LYP7-F1
#
_entry.id   AF-A0A336LYP7-F1
#
_cell.length_a   1.000
_cell.length_b   1.000
_cell.length_c   1.000
_cell.angle_alpha   90.00
_cell.angle_beta   90.00
_cell.angle_gamma   90.00
#
_symmetry.space_group_name_H-M   'P 1'
#
loop_
_entity.id
_entity.type
_entity.pdbx_description
1 polymer ?
#
loop_
_entity_poly.entity_id
_entity_poly.type
_entity_poly.pdbx_seq_one_letter_code
_entity_poly.pdbx_strand_id
1 'polypeptide(L)'
;MSENWCLEHLKSLNIVDRRTNALNELKSHLITVGNNDAAVYDQVLSSKNLFECLSETNSEDSSLACDVLAICMSNLEIEKSIKNTSLLESALTHRNPQVQALGCNEISRILRNCPNGIKDVNIVIALIDCLKSKELNVSLPCIPILVLLLPQFIDISTVYGRFLQTLDGDASVKCRTYEIAIKIGKETPELLNKVENILEKAINDLDSTDILFQLNVVEILSELAENNHGMVYLENKGVFVSLLKKIERIQDNPLNNLMIPGLMKFYGRIATVHPNKIFENSPQVIHALFDCLVISLDYTILPTALDTLGILGKSREGKIYLENGFGQKIKDTLHEMGAGIQNLPTDLKVRVLDCLSNLFYTNPSENDNQLTCITESWYSNLTQNDQTLQFIFKYIQNPFTDIKGAAYLFLKTILHLKWGHERLIKTGGLIEYLLDRTTESDKDMKITKYEIICLLAESNVFSPRILVQLKNYVSEGAFYVRGVTEVAVDGAD
;
A
#
# COMPACT_ATOMS: atom_id res chain seq x y z
N MET A 1 -3.37 50.12 5.45
CA MET A 1 -3.36 50.33 3.98
C MET A 1 -4.00 49.16 3.22
N SER A 2 -4.31 48.01 3.85
CA SER A 2 -4.68 46.77 3.17
C SER A 2 -6.15 46.70 2.67
N GLU A 3 -7.15 47.07 3.48
CA GLU A 3 -8.58 46.86 3.12
C GLU A 3 -9.05 47.71 1.92
N ASN A 4 -8.78 49.02 1.91
CA ASN A 4 -9.20 49.88 0.80
C ASN A 4 -8.51 49.51 -0.53
N TRP A 5 -7.24 49.10 -0.46
CA TRP A 5 -6.50 48.60 -1.61
C TRP A 5 -7.16 47.32 -2.16
N CYS A 6 -7.52 46.39 -1.27
CA CYS A 6 -8.19 45.16 -1.66
C CYS A 6 -9.55 45.42 -2.34
N LEU A 7 -10.37 46.34 -1.80
CA LEU A 7 -11.65 46.72 -2.42
C LEU A 7 -11.51 47.30 -3.83
N GLU A 8 -10.48 48.12 -4.07
CA GLU A 8 -10.24 48.68 -5.41
C GLU A 8 -9.83 47.59 -6.43
N HIS A 9 -9.01 46.63 -6.02
CA HIS A 9 -8.58 45.52 -6.88
C HIS A 9 -9.73 44.55 -7.14
N LEU A 10 -10.55 44.25 -6.13
CA LEU A 10 -11.77 43.44 -6.29
C LEU A 10 -12.80 44.10 -7.22
N LYS A 11 -12.93 45.43 -7.21
CA LYS A 11 -13.76 46.17 -8.19
C LYS A 11 -13.17 46.12 -9.60
N SER A 12 -11.84 46.12 -9.72
CA SER A 12 -11.12 46.08 -11.00
C SER A 12 -11.29 44.75 -11.75
N LEU A 13 -11.70 43.67 -11.06
CA LEU A 13 -12.01 42.36 -11.67
C LEU A 13 -13.14 42.42 -12.72
N ASN A 14 -14.05 43.40 -12.62
CA ASN A 14 -15.15 43.57 -13.58
C ASN A 14 -14.69 44.22 -14.90
N ILE A 15 -13.45 44.67 -14.99
CA ILE A 15 -12.86 45.27 -16.19
C ILE A 15 -11.97 44.21 -16.86
N VAL A 16 -12.42 43.68 -18.00
CA VAL A 16 -11.77 42.56 -18.71
C VAL A 16 -10.27 42.82 -18.92
N ASP A 17 -9.88 44.00 -19.42
CA ASP A 17 -8.49 44.35 -19.70
C ASP A 17 -7.58 44.46 -18.46
N ARG A 18 -8.16 44.58 -17.26
CA ARG A 18 -7.42 44.75 -15.99
C ARG A 18 -7.49 43.53 -15.10
N ARG A 19 -8.32 42.54 -15.44
CA ARG A 19 -8.67 41.40 -14.58
C ARG A 19 -7.46 40.56 -14.22
N THR A 20 -6.68 40.12 -15.21
CA THR A 20 -5.50 39.26 -15.02
C THR A 20 -4.44 39.93 -14.13
N ASN A 21 -4.18 41.22 -14.37
CA ASN A 21 -3.24 42.00 -13.57
C ASN A 21 -3.72 42.16 -12.12
N ALA A 22 -5.00 42.51 -11.93
CA ALA A 22 -5.58 42.64 -10.60
C ALA A 22 -5.54 41.34 -9.80
N LEU A 23 -5.78 40.19 -10.45
CA LEU A 23 -5.66 38.86 -9.81
C LEU A 23 -4.22 38.53 -9.41
N ASN A 24 -3.25 38.82 -10.27
CA ASN A 24 -1.83 38.61 -9.97
C ASN A 24 -1.33 39.48 -8.81
N GLU A 25 -1.77 40.73 -8.77
CA GLU A 25 -1.45 41.66 -7.68
C GLU A 25 -2.10 41.22 -6.37
N LEU A 26 -3.38 40.81 -6.40
CA LEU A 26 -4.06 40.22 -5.25
C LEU A 26 -3.33 38.98 -4.73
N LYS A 27 -2.98 38.04 -5.61
CA LYS A 27 -2.23 36.82 -5.27
C LYS A 27 -0.90 37.17 -4.59
N SER A 28 -0.12 38.07 -5.18
CA SER A 28 1.19 38.49 -4.66
C SER A 28 1.06 39.15 -3.29
N HIS A 29 0.04 39.99 -3.11
CA HIS A 29 -0.23 40.64 -1.83
C HIS A 29 -0.60 39.63 -0.74
N LEU A 30 -1.50 38.70 -1.03
CA LEU A 30 -1.96 37.69 -0.06
C LEU A 30 -0.81 36.77 0.39
N ILE A 31 0.09 36.39 -0.53
CA ILE A 31 1.31 35.62 -0.18
C ILE A 31 2.21 36.42 0.76
N THR A 32 2.32 37.73 0.56
CA THR A 32 3.20 38.61 1.35
C THR A 32 2.63 38.88 2.75
N VAL A 33 1.31 39.02 2.86
CA VAL A 33 0.64 39.35 4.13
C VAL A 33 0.59 38.14 5.07
N GLY A 34 0.46 36.92 4.54
CA GLY A 34 0.38 35.69 5.34
C GLY A 34 -0.77 35.72 6.36
N ASN A 35 -0.65 35.03 7.50
CA ASN A 35 -1.74 34.94 8.51
C ASN A 35 -2.09 36.25 9.25
N ASN A 36 -1.52 37.39 8.85
CA ASN A 36 -1.55 38.62 9.66
C ASN A 36 -2.77 39.53 9.40
N ASP A 37 -3.62 39.24 8.41
CA ASP A 37 -4.75 40.12 8.07
C ASP A 37 -6.04 39.34 7.72
N ALA A 38 -6.74 38.88 8.76
CA ALA A 38 -7.98 38.11 8.64
C ALA A 38 -9.12 38.88 7.95
N ALA A 39 -9.13 40.21 8.04
CA ALA A 39 -10.17 41.04 7.44
C ALA A 39 -10.06 41.07 5.91
N VAL A 40 -8.83 41.09 5.38
CA VAL A 40 -8.58 40.99 3.93
C VAL A 40 -9.08 39.66 3.37
N TYR A 41 -8.82 38.55 4.07
CA TYR A 41 -9.30 37.23 3.64
C TYR A 41 -10.83 37.16 3.61
N ASP A 42 -11.51 37.62 4.66
CA ASP A 42 -12.96 37.66 4.75
C ASP A 42 -13.58 38.52 3.61
N GLN A 43 -12.92 39.63 3.26
CA GLN A 43 -13.36 40.53 2.20
C GLN A 43 -13.21 39.91 0.80
N VAL A 44 -12.09 39.25 0.53
CA VAL A 44 -11.86 38.53 -0.74
C VAL A 44 -12.84 37.38 -0.91
N LEU A 45 -13.07 36.59 0.15
CA LEU A 45 -14.01 35.46 0.14
C LEU A 45 -15.48 35.88 0.05
N SER A 46 -15.80 37.14 0.37
CA SER A 46 -17.16 37.68 0.20
C SER A 46 -17.37 38.34 -1.17
N SER A 47 -16.35 38.39 -2.02
CA SER A 47 -16.39 39.14 -3.28
C SER A 47 -17.11 38.38 -4.40
N LYS A 48 -18.29 38.87 -4.78
CA LYS A 48 -19.04 38.35 -5.95
C LYS A 48 -18.23 38.41 -7.25
N ASN A 49 -17.48 39.50 -7.45
CA ASN A 49 -16.66 39.70 -8.66
C ASN A 49 -15.59 38.61 -8.82
N LEU A 50 -15.04 38.12 -7.70
CA LEU A 50 -14.08 37.02 -7.72
C LEU A 50 -14.73 35.71 -8.14
N PHE A 51 -15.92 35.40 -7.60
CA PHE A 51 -16.69 34.22 -8.00
C PHE A 51 -17.17 34.29 -9.46
N GLU A 52 -17.47 35.48 -9.98
CA GLU A 52 -17.79 35.66 -11.40
C GLU A 52 -16.58 35.32 -12.29
N CYS A 53 -15.34 35.62 -11.87
CA CYS A 53 -14.13 35.25 -12.61
C CYS A 53 -13.93 33.72 -12.70
N LEU A 54 -14.52 32.94 -11.79
CA LEU A 54 -14.43 31.48 -11.80
C LEU A 54 -15.41 30.83 -12.78
N SER A 55 -16.43 31.57 -13.23
CA SER A 55 -17.53 31.04 -14.03
C SER A 55 -17.13 30.65 -15.46
N GLU A 56 -16.05 31.24 -15.97
CA GLU A 56 -15.42 30.87 -17.24
C GLU A 56 -14.48 29.68 -17.00
N THR A 57 -14.84 28.50 -17.52
CA THR A 57 -14.00 27.31 -17.47
C THR A 57 -12.77 27.47 -18.37
N ASN A 58 -11.58 27.17 -17.84
CA ASN A 58 -10.29 27.13 -18.57
C ASN A 58 -9.72 28.47 -19.06
N SER A 59 -10.06 29.61 -18.43
CA SER A 59 -9.35 30.88 -18.65
C SER A 59 -8.20 31.06 -17.66
N GLU A 60 -7.15 31.80 -18.06
CA GLU A 60 -6.04 32.19 -17.18
C GLU A 60 -6.56 32.92 -15.92
N ASP A 61 -7.56 33.77 -16.09
CA ASP A 61 -8.23 34.48 -15.01
C ASP A 61 -8.92 33.54 -14.01
N SER A 62 -9.54 32.46 -14.50
CA SER A 62 -10.20 31.45 -13.64
C SER A 62 -9.18 30.69 -12.80
N SER A 63 -8.02 30.35 -13.37
CA SER A 63 -6.92 29.72 -12.62
C SER A 63 -6.34 30.67 -11.57
N LEU A 64 -6.11 31.94 -11.92
CA LEU A 64 -5.60 32.93 -10.99
C LEU A 64 -6.60 33.25 -9.87
N ALA A 65 -7.89 33.32 -10.18
CA ALA A 65 -8.95 33.48 -9.20
C ALA A 65 -9.03 32.26 -8.25
N CYS A 66 -8.88 31.03 -8.77
CA CYS A 66 -8.75 29.83 -7.95
C CYS A 66 -7.53 29.91 -7.01
N ASP A 67 -6.37 30.35 -7.50
CA ASP A 67 -5.16 30.49 -6.67
C ASP A 67 -5.38 31.51 -5.54
N VAL A 68 -5.97 32.67 -5.85
CA VAL A 68 -6.33 33.68 -4.86
C VAL A 68 -7.26 33.09 -3.78
N LEU A 69 -8.30 32.35 -4.19
CA LEU A 69 -9.21 31.68 -3.26
C LEU A 69 -8.52 30.60 -2.41
N ALA A 70 -7.62 29.83 -3.01
CA ALA A 70 -6.86 28.81 -2.31
C ALA A 70 -6.01 29.42 -1.18
N ILE A 71 -5.32 30.53 -1.47
CA ILE A 71 -4.53 31.26 -0.48
C ILE A 71 -5.45 31.77 0.64
N CYS A 72 -6.59 32.37 0.31
CA CYS A 72 -7.54 32.86 1.32
C CYS A 72 -8.08 31.74 2.22
N MET A 73 -8.53 30.63 1.64
CA MET A 73 -9.06 29.50 2.42
C MET A 73 -7.99 28.83 3.30
N SER A 74 -6.77 28.69 2.79
CA SER A 74 -5.67 28.06 3.55
C SER A 74 -5.25 28.86 4.79
N ASN A 75 -5.39 30.19 4.76
CA ASN A 75 -5.03 31.08 5.85
C ASN A 75 -6.21 31.46 6.77
N LEU A 76 -7.44 31.00 6.46
CA LEU A 76 -8.59 31.19 7.34
C LEU A 76 -8.46 30.38 8.64
N GLU A 77 -8.87 30.98 9.75
CA GLU A 77 -9.08 30.27 11.01
C GLU A 77 -10.14 29.18 10.85
N ILE A 78 -9.87 27.98 11.39
CA ILE A 78 -10.74 26.81 11.23
C ILE A 78 -12.16 27.08 11.75
N GLU A 79 -12.31 27.82 12.84
CA GLU A 79 -13.63 28.18 13.38
C GLU A 79 -14.45 29.04 12.42
N LYS A 80 -13.80 29.92 11.66
CA LYS A 80 -14.46 30.73 10.64
C LYS A 80 -14.87 29.88 9.44
N SER A 81 -13.97 28.99 8.99
CA SER A 81 -14.28 28.06 7.90
C SER A 81 -15.47 27.15 8.22
N ILE A 82 -15.56 26.66 9.45
CA ILE A 82 -16.70 25.86 9.93
C ILE A 82 -18.02 26.66 9.89
N LYS A 83 -17.96 27.96 10.22
CA LYS A 83 -19.15 28.84 10.21
C LYS A 83 -19.60 29.22 8.79
N ASN A 84 -18.69 29.23 7.83
CA ASN A 84 -18.96 29.62 6.44
C ASN A 84 -19.44 28.45 5.57
N THR A 85 -20.46 27.72 6.03
CA THR A 85 -20.97 26.52 5.32
C THR A 85 -21.51 26.84 3.93
N SER A 86 -22.12 28.01 3.73
CA SER A 86 -22.64 28.47 2.44
C SER A 86 -21.54 28.64 1.39
N LEU A 87 -20.35 29.12 1.79
CA LEU A 87 -19.20 29.26 0.89
C LEU A 87 -18.68 27.88 0.47
N LEU A 88 -18.58 26.95 1.42
CA LEU A 88 -18.17 25.56 1.15
C LEU A 88 -19.18 24.86 0.21
N GLU A 89 -20.48 24.99 0.47
CA GLU A 89 -21.54 24.46 -0.39
C GLU A 89 -21.47 25.07 -1.80
N SER A 90 -21.28 26.39 -1.91
CA SER A 90 -21.14 27.07 -3.20
C SER A 90 -19.91 26.62 -3.98
N ALA A 91 -18.80 26.34 -3.29
CA ALA A 91 -17.58 25.85 -3.91
C ALA A 91 -17.75 24.43 -4.46
N LEU A 92 -18.36 23.52 -3.68
CA LEU A 92 -18.62 22.15 -4.09
C LEU A 92 -19.63 22.04 -5.24
N THR A 93 -20.61 22.93 -5.30
CA THR A 93 -21.65 22.96 -6.35
C THR A 93 -21.25 23.79 -7.57
N HIS A 94 -20.03 24.35 -7.56
CA HIS A 94 -19.54 25.20 -8.63
C HIS A 94 -19.30 24.42 -9.93
N ARG A 95 -19.45 25.11 -11.08
CA ARG A 95 -19.27 24.50 -12.42
C ARG A 95 -17.80 24.19 -12.76
N ASN A 96 -16.87 24.94 -12.16
CA ASN A 96 -15.43 24.77 -12.36
C ASN A 96 -14.87 23.71 -11.38
N PRO A 97 -14.32 22.59 -11.87
CA PRO A 97 -13.73 21.52 -11.04
C PRO A 97 -12.60 21.98 -10.12
N GLN A 98 -11.83 23.01 -10.51
CA GLN A 98 -10.78 23.55 -9.65
C GLN A 98 -11.36 24.15 -8.37
N VAL A 99 -12.51 24.85 -8.47
CA VAL A 99 -13.21 25.42 -7.31
C VAL A 99 -13.79 24.31 -6.42
N GLN A 100 -14.35 23.26 -7.02
CA GLN A 100 -14.82 22.09 -6.27
C GLN A 100 -13.68 21.42 -5.50
N ALA A 101 -12.52 21.25 -6.13
CA ALA A 101 -11.33 20.69 -5.49
C ALA A 101 -10.85 21.56 -4.30
N LEU A 102 -10.94 22.89 -4.40
CA LEU A 102 -10.65 23.77 -3.27
C LEU A 102 -11.63 23.57 -2.11
N GLY A 103 -12.93 23.42 -2.41
CA GLY A 103 -13.94 23.08 -1.41
C GLY A 103 -13.63 21.74 -0.70
N CYS A 104 -13.27 20.71 -1.46
CA CYS A 104 -12.85 19.41 -0.90
C CYS A 104 -11.59 19.52 -0.02
N ASN A 105 -10.59 20.30 -0.45
CA ASN A 105 -9.36 20.51 0.31
C ASN A 105 -9.62 21.24 1.63
N GLU A 106 -10.48 22.26 1.61
CA GLU A 106 -10.82 23.02 2.81
C GLU A 106 -11.63 22.16 3.80
N ILE A 107 -12.57 21.34 3.32
CA ILE A 107 -13.28 20.38 4.17
C ILE A 107 -12.30 19.36 4.76
N SER A 108 -11.35 18.86 3.97
CA SER A 108 -10.30 17.97 4.46
C SER A 108 -9.46 18.64 5.57
N ARG A 109 -9.13 19.93 5.41
CA ARG A 109 -8.43 20.72 6.43
C ARG A 109 -9.26 20.85 7.70
N ILE A 110 -10.56 21.12 7.58
CA ILE A 110 -11.48 21.17 8.72
C ILE A 110 -11.50 19.83 9.45
N LEU A 111 -11.73 18.71 8.75
CA LEU A 111 -11.89 17.39 9.38
C LEU A 111 -10.61 16.86 10.04
N ARG A 112 -9.44 17.21 9.52
CA ARG A 112 -8.15 16.87 10.16
C ARG A 112 -7.97 17.54 11.52
N ASN A 113 -8.51 18.74 11.70
CA ASN A 113 -8.38 19.51 12.94
C ASN A 113 -9.60 19.36 13.87
N CYS A 114 -10.78 19.18 13.30
CA CYS A 114 -12.04 19.02 13.98
C CYS A 114 -12.90 17.97 13.26
N PRO A 115 -12.79 16.67 13.63
CA PRO A 115 -13.49 15.58 12.93
C PRO A 115 -15.02 15.76 12.86
N ASN A 116 -15.61 16.43 13.85
CA ASN A 116 -17.05 16.72 13.92
C ASN A 116 -17.38 18.16 13.47
N GLY A 117 -16.46 18.81 12.76
CA GLY A 117 -16.57 20.22 12.36
C GLY A 117 -17.66 20.48 11.33
N ILE A 118 -17.97 19.51 10.47
CA ILE A 118 -19.03 19.61 9.46
C ILE A 118 -20.32 18.99 10.00
N LYS A 119 -21.35 19.82 10.16
CA LYS A 119 -22.70 19.42 10.61
C LYS A 119 -23.79 19.68 9.57
N ASP A 120 -23.43 20.34 8.47
CA ASP A 120 -24.37 20.74 7.43
C ASP A 120 -24.63 19.58 6.46
N VAL A 121 -25.90 19.19 6.35
CA VAL A 121 -26.36 18.11 5.48
C VAL A 121 -26.15 18.45 4.00
N ASN A 122 -26.25 19.73 3.61
CA ASN A 122 -26.09 20.13 2.22
C ASN A 122 -24.65 19.97 1.75
N ILE A 123 -23.67 20.18 2.61
CA ILE A 123 -22.25 19.92 2.31
C ILE A 123 -22.03 18.44 2.00
N VAL A 124 -22.64 17.55 2.78
CA VAL A 124 -22.53 16.10 2.56
C VAL A 124 -23.18 15.69 1.24
N ILE A 125 -24.36 16.23 0.93
CA ILE A 125 -25.05 16.01 -0.35
C ILE A 125 -24.18 16.50 -1.52
N ALA A 126 -23.60 17.70 -1.41
CA ALA A 126 -22.73 18.26 -2.44
C ALA A 126 -21.45 17.41 -2.64
N LEU A 127 -20.87 16.87 -1.57
CA LEU A 127 -19.75 15.92 -1.65
C LEU A 127 -20.13 14.61 -2.34
N ILE A 128 -21.31 14.05 -2.04
CA ILE A 128 -21.83 12.86 -2.74
C ILE A 128 -21.98 13.14 -4.24
N ASP A 129 -22.41 14.34 -4.61
CA ASP A 129 -22.52 14.73 -6.03
C ASP A 129 -21.16 14.95 -6.68
N CYS A 130 -20.18 15.51 -5.96
CA CYS A 130 -18.79 15.61 -6.41
C CYS A 130 -18.15 14.25 -6.71
N LEU A 131 -18.59 13.17 -6.03
CA LEU A 131 -18.14 11.80 -6.29
C LEU A 131 -18.40 11.35 -7.74
N LYS A 132 -19.46 11.88 -8.36
CA LYS A 132 -19.88 11.59 -9.74
C LYS A 132 -19.05 12.35 -10.78
N SER A 133 -18.15 13.24 -10.35
CA SER A 133 -17.29 14.00 -11.26
C SER A 133 -16.37 13.08 -12.06
N LYS A 134 -16.14 13.45 -13.33
CA LYS A 134 -15.14 12.81 -14.19
C LYS A 134 -13.72 13.29 -13.85
N GLU A 135 -13.60 14.45 -13.22
CA GLU A 135 -12.33 15.04 -12.82
C GLU A 135 -11.83 14.42 -11.52
N LEU A 136 -10.70 13.70 -11.61
CA LEU A 136 -10.15 12.92 -10.50
C LEU A 136 -9.73 13.79 -9.31
N ASN A 137 -9.31 15.03 -9.56
CA ASN A 137 -8.97 16.00 -8.52
C ASN A 137 -10.19 16.47 -7.70
N VAL A 138 -11.41 16.22 -8.18
CA VAL A 138 -12.65 16.45 -7.42
C VAL A 138 -13.13 15.16 -6.78
N SER A 139 -13.25 14.09 -7.57
CA SER A 139 -13.92 12.87 -7.10
C SER A 139 -13.12 12.05 -6.09
N LEU A 140 -11.80 11.94 -6.24
CA LEU A 140 -10.98 11.10 -5.36
C LEU A 140 -10.85 11.67 -3.93
N PRO A 141 -10.64 12.99 -3.73
CA PRO A 141 -10.66 13.57 -2.39
C PRO A 141 -11.98 13.36 -1.63
N CYS A 142 -13.10 13.21 -2.32
CA CYS A 142 -14.40 12.96 -1.67
C CYS A 142 -14.44 11.63 -0.93
N ILE A 143 -13.68 10.61 -1.33
CA ILE A 143 -13.72 9.26 -0.72
C ILE A 143 -13.34 9.32 0.77
N PRO A 144 -12.12 9.74 1.17
CA PRO A 144 -11.76 9.80 2.59
C PRO A 144 -12.61 10.80 3.39
N ILE A 145 -13.08 11.88 2.76
CA ILE A 145 -13.99 12.86 3.41
C ILE A 145 -15.33 12.19 3.75
N LEU A 146 -15.94 11.49 2.78
CA LEU A 146 -17.24 10.84 2.95
C LEU A 146 -17.16 9.64 3.89
N VAL A 147 -16.04 8.92 3.93
CA VAL A 147 -15.82 7.85 4.92
C VAL A 147 -15.90 8.39 6.35
N LEU A 148 -15.38 9.60 6.60
CA LEU A 148 -15.47 10.24 7.92
C LEU A 148 -16.87 10.80 8.21
N LEU A 149 -17.53 11.39 7.21
CA LEU A 149 -18.80 12.11 7.41
C LEU A 149 -20.04 11.22 7.34
N LEU A 150 -20.10 10.26 6.43
CA LEU A 150 -21.33 9.48 6.24
C LEU A 150 -21.79 8.73 7.49
N PRO A 151 -20.94 8.14 8.35
CA PRO A 151 -21.40 7.45 9.56
C PRO A 151 -22.37 8.26 10.44
N GLN A 152 -22.18 9.59 10.52
CA GLN A 152 -23.05 10.49 11.30
C GLN A 152 -24.29 10.99 10.52
N PHE A 153 -24.35 10.83 9.20
CA PHE A 153 -25.44 11.34 8.34
C PHE A 153 -26.20 10.24 7.59
N ILE A 154 -25.74 8.99 7.62
CA ILE A 154 -26.28 7.90 6.79
C ILE A 154 -27.72 7.53 7.13
N ASP A 155 -28.19 7.85 8.34
CA ASP A 155 -29.59 7.63 8.74
C ASP A 155 -30.54 8.71 8.19
N ILE A 156 -30.01 9.79 7.60
CA ILE A 156 -30.82 10.82 6.96
C ILE A 156 -31.24 10.33 5.56
N SER A 157 -32.56 10.18 5.35
CA SER A 157 -33.12 9.61 4.12
C SER A 157 -32.69 10.31 2.83
N THR A 158 -32.55 11.63 2.85
CA THR A 158 -32.09 12.40 1.69
C THR A 158 -30.61 12.13 1.37
N VAL A 159 -29.76 12.04 2.40
CA VAL A 159 -28.33 11.72 2.25
C VAL A 159 -28.17 10.29 1.74
N TYR A 160 -28.84 9.32 2.37
CA TYR A 160 -28.75 7.92 1.98
C TYR A 160 -29.31 7.70 0.56
N GLY A 161 -30.47 8.30 0.25
CA GLY A 161 -31.05 8.23 -1.09
C GLY A 161 -30.12 8.82 -2.16
N ARG A 162 -29.46 9.95 -1.86
CA ARG A 162 -28.48 10.54 -2.79
C ARG A 162 -27.23 9.67 -2.94
N PHE A 163 -26.78 9.04 -1.87
CA PHE A 163 -25.65 8.12 -1.89
C PHE A 163 -25.98 6.88 -2.72
N LEU A 164 -27.16 6.27 -2.55
CA LEU A 164 -27.61 5.16 -3.38
C LEU A 164 -27.69 5.51 -4.87
N GLN A 165 -28.14 6.72 -5.23
CA GLN A 165 -28.19 7.18 -6.63
C GLN A 165 -26.82 7.21 -7.33
N THR A 166 -25.71 7.19 -6.58
CA THR A 166 -24.38 7.09 -7.20
C THR A 166 -24.17 5.74 -7.89
N LEU A 167 -24.91 4.70 -7.48
CA LEU A 167 -24.87 3.37 -8.10
C LEU A 167 -25.48 3.32 -9.50
N ASP A 168 -26.23 4.34 -9.91
CA ASP A 168 -26.73 4.49 -11.28
C ASP A 168 -25.66 5.04 -12.24
N GLY A 169 -24.48 5.41 -11.72
CA GLY A 169 -23.36 5.92 -12.49
C GLY A 169 -22.59 4.84 -13.27
N ASP A 170 -21.49 5.28 -13.89
CA ASP A 170 -20.56 4.37 -14.58
C ASP A 170 -19.77 3.50 -13.59
N ALA A 171 -18.98 2.57 -14.14
CA ALA A 171 -18.14 1.67 -13.35
C ALA A 171 -17.21 2.41 -12.37
N SER A 172 -16.69 3.59 -12.74
CA SER A 172 -15.80 4.37 -11.88
C SER A 172 -16.55 4.93 -10.68
N VAL A 173 -17.72 5.52 -10.90
CA VAL A 173 -18.56 6.06 -9.81
C VAL A 173 -19.00 4.93 -8.88
N LYS A 174 -19.45 3.80 -9.43
CA LYS A 174 -19.81 2.61 -8.63
C LYS A 174 -18.66 2.12 -7.76
N CYS A 175 -17.46 1.97 -8.32
CA CYS A 175 -16.28 1.56 -7.55
C CYS A 175 -16.00 2.51 -6.38
N ARG A 176 -16.07 3.83 -6.59
CA ARG A 176 -15.86 4.82 -5.51
C ARG A 176 -16.92 4.68 -4.42
N THR A 177 -18.18 4.44 -4.80
CA THR A 177 -19.27 4.21 -3.86
C THR A 177 -19.07 2.92 -3.07
N TYR A 178 -18.66 1.83 -3.72
CA TYR A 178 -18.32 0.58 -3.05
C TYR A 178 -17.16 0.74 -2.08
N GLU A 179 -16.11 1.46 -2.47
CA GLU A 179 -14.96 1.75 -1.61
C GLU A 179 -15.37 2.49 -0.33
N ILE A 180 -16.20 3.53 -0.45
CA ILE A 180 -16.73 4.27 0.70
C ILE A 180 -17.57 3.34 1.59
N ALA A 181 -18.49 2.58 1.00
CA ALA A 181 -19.35 1.66 1.75
C ALA A 181 -18.54 0.60 2.50
N ILE A 182 -17.52 0.02 1.87
CA ILE A 182 -16.66 -0.98 2.52
C ILE A 182 -15.84 -0.37 3.65
N LYS A 183 -15.24 0.80 3.45
CA LYS A 183 -14.50 1.48 4.53
C LYS A 183 -15.41 1.81 5.71
N ILE A 184 -16.66 2.26 5.48
CA ILE A 184 -17.65 2.49 6.54
C ILE A 184 -18.06 1.17 7.22
N GLY A 185 -18.38 0.13 6.43
CA GLY A 185 -18.81 -1.16 6.96
C GLY A 185 -17.73 -1.90 7.74
N LYS A 186 -16.45 -1.55 7.53
CA LYS A 186 -15.34 -2.11 8.29
C LYS A 186 -15.27 -1.61 9.73
N GLU A 187 -15.82 -0.44 10.04
CA GLU A 187 -15.69 0.17 11.36
C GLU A 187 -16.46 -0.62 12.43
N THR A 188 -17.74 -0.90 12.20
CA THR A 188 -18.57 -1.69 13.13
C THR A 188 -19.63 -2.53 12.40
N PRO A 189 -20.16 -3.61 13.03
CA PRO A 189 -21.26 -4.37 12.46
C PRO A 189 -22.52 -3.54 12.18
N GLU A 190 -22.81 -2.53 13.01
CA GLU A 190 -23.96 -1.64 12.82
C GLU A 190 -23.80 -0.77 11.56
N LEU A 191 -22.59 -0.25 11.33
CA LEU A 191 -22.29 0.52 10.13
C LEU A 191 -22.32 -0.35 8.87
N LEU A 192 -21.88 -1.62 8.96
CA LEU A 192 -22.02 -2.60 7.88
C LEU A 192 -23.49 -2.77 7.48
N ASN A 193 -24.38 -2.96 8.44
CA ASN A 193 -25.81 -3.11 8.17
C ASN A 193 -26.40 -1.87 7.48
N LYS A 194 -25.93 -0.67 7.83
CA LYS A 194 -26.38 0.59 7.21
C LYS A 194 -25.99 0.70 5.73
N VAL A 195 -24.89 0.09 5.31
CA VAL A 195 -24.43 0.09 3.92
C VAL A 195 -24.74 -1.21 3.17
N GLU A 196 -25.49 -2.14 3.77
CA GLU A 196 -25.70 -3.50 3.22
C GLU A 196 -26.23 -3.48 1.78
N ASN A 197 -27.20 -2.62 1.47
CA ASN A 197 -27.76 -2.52 0.11
C ASN A 197 -26.69 -2.20 -0.96
N ILE A 198 -25.68 -1.41 -0.60
CA ILE A 198 -24.57 -1.05 -1.49
C ILE A 198 -23.61 -2.23 -1.62
N LEU A 199 -23.32 -2.91 -0.51
CA LEU A 199 -22.47 -4.10 -0.50
C LEU A 199 -23.10 -5.24 -1.32
N GLU A 200 -24.40 -5.46 -1.21
CA GLU A 200 -25.12 -6.44 -2.04
C GLU A 200 -25.01 -6.10 -3.53
N LYS A 201 -25.09 -4.81 -3.88
CA LYS A 201 -24.91 -4.38 -5.27
C LYS A 201 -23.48 -4.64 -5.76
N ALA A 202 -22.46 -4.40 -4.93
CA ALA A 202 -21.08 -4.75 -5.23
C ALA A 202 -20.92 -6.26 -5.45
N ILE A 203 -21.50 -7.09 -4.57
CA ILE A 203 -21.45 -8.55 -4.70
C ILE A 203 -22.12 -9.02 -6.00
N ASN A 204 -23.28 -8.45 -6.36
CA ASN A 204 -23.94 -8.76 -7.61
C ASN A 204 -23.10 -8.35 -8.85
N ASP A 205 -22.33 -7.27 -8.75
CA ASP A 205 -21.48 -6.79 -9.83
C ASP A 205 -20.21 -7.66 -10.03
N LEU A 206 -19.92 -8.63 -9.14
CA LEU A 206 -18.92 -9.67 -9.40
C LEU A 206 -19.27 -10.54 -10.62
N ASP A 207 -20.53 -10.56 -11.04
CA ASP A 207 -21.00 -11.28 -12.24
C ASP A 207 -21.19 -10.36 -13.45
N SER A 208 -20.65 -9.15 -13.43
CA SER A 208 -20.61 -8.23 -14.57
C SER A 208 -19.95 -8.86 -15.81
N THR A 209 -20.30 -8.46 -17.03
CA THR A 209 -19.57 -8.92 -18.22
C THR A 209 -18.23 -8.22 -18.44
N ASP A 210 -18.00 -7.10 -17.75
CA ASP A 210 -16.75 -6.34 -17.79
C ASP A 210 -15.75 -6.89 -16.75
N ILE A 211 -14.71 -7.58 -17.24
CA ILE A 211 -13.65 -8.21 -16.44
C ILE A 211 -12.85 -7.16 -15.64
N LEU A 212 -12.57 -5.98 -16.21
CA LEU A 212 -11.82 -4.95 -15.49
C LEU A 212 -12.65 -4.39 -14.34
N PHE A 213 -13.95 -4.22 -14.55
CA PHE A 213 -14.85 -3.83 -13.48
C PHE A 213 -14.96 -4.93 -12.41
N GLN A 214 -15.08 -6.20 -12.79
CA GLN A 214 -15.06 -7.32 -11.84
C GLN A 214 -13.78 -7.32 -10.98
N LEU A 215 -12.61 -7.14 -11.60
CA LEU A 215 -11.32 -7.07 -10.89
C LEU A 215 -11.31 -5.96 -9.84
N ASN A 216 -11.79 -4.76 -10.20
CA ASN A 216 -11.91 -3.66 -9.26
C ASN A 216 -12.85 -4.01 -8.10
N VAL A 217 -14.01 -4.62 -8.39
CA VAL A 217 -14.97 -5.03 -7.36
C VAL A 217 -14.37 -6.10 -6.42
N VAL A 218 -13.65 -7.09 -6.96
CA VAL A 218 -12.94 -8.11 -6.17
C VAL A 218 -11.92 -7.46 -5.25
N GLU A 219 -11.10 -6.53 -5.77
CA GLU A 219 -10.10 -5.82 -4.97
C GLU A 219 -10.76 -5.01 -3.84
N ILE A 220 -11.81 -4.27 -4.14
CA ILE A 220 -12.52 -3.45 -3.14
C ILE A 220 -13.14 -4.36 -2.07
N LEU A 221 -13.85 -5.43 -2.44
CA LEU A 221 -14.45 -6.38 -1.49
C LEU A 221 -13.42 -7.08 -0.60
N SER A 222 -12.19 -7.28 -1.09
CA SER A 222 -11.12 -7.89 -0.28
C SER A 222 -10.81 -7.10 0.99
N GLU A 223 -11.02 -5.77 0.99
CA GLU A 223 -10.80 -4.92 2.16
C GLU A 223 -11.75 -5.26 3.30
N LEU A 224 -12.98 -5.66 2.99
CA LEU A 224 -13.99 -5.99 4.00
C LEU A 224 -13.62 -7.25 4.78
N ALA A 225 -12.87 -8.17 4.15
CA ALA A 225 -12.40 -9.40 4.77
C ALA A 225 -11.24 -9.21 5.76
N GLU A 226 -10.73 -8.00 5.95
CA GLU A 226 -9.64 -7.72 6.90
C GLU A 226 -10.08 -7.68 8.38
N ASN A 227 -11.39 -7.74 8.65
CA ASN A 227 -11.92 -7.85 10.00
C ASN A 227 -12.94 -8.99 10.12
N ASN A 228 -13.20 -9.41 11.37
CA ASN A 228 -14.01 -10.59 11.63
C ASN A 228 -15.46 -10.48 11.12
N HIS A 229 -16.15 -9.35 11.34
CA HIS A 229 -17.55 -9.21 10.97
C HIS A 229 -17.75 -9.07 9.46
N GLY A 230 -16.85 -8.37 8.78
CA GLY A 230 -16.84 -8.27 7.32
C GLY A 230 -16.50 -9.59 6.65
N MET A 231 -15.56 -10.36 7.21
CA MET A 231 -15.26 -11.72 6.76
C MET A 231 -16.49 -12.63 6.86
N VAL A 232 -17.16 -12.65 8.02
CA VAL A 232 -18.39 -13.43 8.24
C VAL A 232 -19.51 -12.99 7.28
N TYR A 233 -19.64 -11.69 7.03
CA TYR A 233 -20.62 -11.17 6.08
C TYR A 233 -20.38 -11.70 4.65
N LEU A 234 -19.15 -11.63 4.15
CA LEU A 234 -18.79 -12.13 2.81
C LEU A 234 -18.99 -13.66 2.69
N GLU A 235 -18.72 -14.40 3.76
CA GLU A 235 -18.99 -15.85 3.85
C GLU A 235 -20.49 -16.14 3.75
N ASN A 236 -21.31 -15.45 4.54
CA ASN A 236 -22.76 -15.62 4.53
C ASN A 236 -23.40 -15.24 3.18
N LYS A 237 -22.84 -14.24 2.49
CA LYS A 237 -23.28 -13.86 1.13
C LYS A 237 -22.72 -14.77 0.03
N GLY A 238 -21.92 -15.78 0.38
CA GLY A 238 -21.41 -16.79 -0.56
C GLY A 238 -20.35 -16.27 -1.53
N VAL A 239 -19.68 -15.16 -1.22
CA VAL A 239 -18.68 -14.51 -2.10
C VAL A 239 -17.53 -15.47 -2.41
N PHE A 240 -17.00 -16.15 -1.39
CA PHE A 240 -15.92 -17.13 -1.54
C PHE A 240 -16.28 -18.25 -2.51
N VAL A 241 -17.48 -18.81 -2.37
CA VAL A 241 -17.97 -19.90 -3.23
C VAL A 241 -18.14 -19.40 -4.67
N SER A 242 -18.61 -18.16 -4.84
CA SER A 242 -18.73 -17.54 -6.17
C SER A 242 -17.36 -17.38 -6.84
N LEU A 243 -16.37 -16.85 -6.12
CA LEU A 243 -15.02 -16.66 -6.64
C LEU A 243 -14.30 -17.99 -6.93
N LEU A 244 -14.48 -19.03 -6.10
CA LEU A 244 -13.94 -20.37 -6.37
C LEU A 244 -14.48 -20.95 -7.68
N LYS A 245 -15.79 -20.85 -7.91
CA LYS A 245 -16.41 -21.32 -9.18
C LYS A 245 -15.84 -20.59 -10.40
N LYS A 246 -15.45 -19.33 -10.25
CA LYS A 246 -14.77 -18.59 -11.33
C LYS A 246 -13.38 -19.16 -11.61
N ILE A 247 -12.64 -19.61 -10.60
CA ILE A 247 -11.35 -20.31 -10.76
C ILE A 247 -11.53 -21.63 -11.51
N GLU A 248 -12.50 -22.45 -11.11
CA GLU A 248 -12.77 -23.75 -11.75
C GLU A 248 -13.10 -23.61 -13.25
N ARG A 249 -13.75 -22.50 -13.62
CA ARG A 249 -14.21 -22.20 -14.99
C ARG A 249 -13.23 -21.33 -15.78
N ILE A 250 -12.00 -21.15 -15.31
CA ILE A 250 -10.99 -20.38 -16.04
C ILE A 250 -10.75 -20.97 -17.43
N GLN A 251 -10.78 -22.31 -17.57
CA GLN A 251 -10.55 -23.00 -18.83
C GLN A 251 -11.69 -22.82 -19.85
N ASP A 252 -12.87 -22.37 -19.41
CA ASP A 252 -14.05 -22.21 -20.28
C ASP A 252 -13.91 -21.03 -21.25
N ASN A 253 -13.16 -19.99 -20.87
CA ASN A 253 -12.91 -18.81 -21.70
C ASN A 253 -11.49 -18.26 -21.46
N PRO A 254 -10.65 -18.13 -22.49
CA PRO A 254 -9.29 -17.58 -22.35
C PRO A 254 -9.21 -16.22 -21.65
N LEU A 255 -10.25 -15.38 -21.75
CA LEU A 255 -10.31 -14.09 -21.05
C LEU A 255 -10.45 -14.23 -19.53
N ASN A 256 -10.98 -15.36 -19.02
CA ASN A 256 -11.09 -15.62 -17.58
C ASN A 256 -9.70 -15.71 -16.91
N ASN A 257 -8.64 -16.01 -17.68
CA ASN A 257 -7.26 -15.96 -17.17
C ASN A 257 -6.88 -14.57 -16.64
N LEU A 258 -7.48 -13.50 -17.18
CA LEU A 258 -7.25 -12.12 -16.71
C LEU A 258 -7.76 -11.90 -15.28
N MET A 259 -8.67 -12.75 -14.78
CA MET A 259 -9.15 -12.69 -13.40
C MET A 259 -8.16 -13.28 -12.39
N ILE A 260 -7.25 -14.15 -12.83
CA ILE A 260 -6.34 -14.89 -11.94
C ILE A 260 -5.56 -13.95 -11.01
N PRO A 261 -4.91 -12.87 -11.48
CA PRO A 261 -4.17 -11.99 -10.59
C PRO A 261 -5.04 -11.34 -9.52
N GLY A 262 -6.27 -10.91 -9.88
CA GLY A 262 -7.20 -10.31 -8.92
C GLY A 262 -7.70 -11.31 -7.89
N LEU A 263 -8.02 -12.53 -8.31
CA LEU A 263 -8.40 -13.62 -7.41
C LEU A 263 -7.24 -14.01 -6.49
N MET A 264 -6.02 -14.07 -7.03
CA MET A 264 -4.81 -14.37 -6.25
C MET A 264 -4.55 -13.30 -5.19
N LYS A 265 -4.70 -12.02 -5.55
CA LYS A 265 -4.58 -10.90 -4.62
C LYS A 265 -5.66 -10.92 -3.55
N PHE A 266 -6.90 -11.24 -3.93
CA PHE A 266 -8.03 -11.39 -2.98
C PHE A 266 -7.72 -12.46 -1.93
N TYR A 267 -7.40 -13.69 -2.35
CA TYR A 267 -7.13 -14.77 -1.40
C TYR A 267 -5.81 -14.57 -0.64
N GLY A 268 -4.79 -13.99 -1.27
CA GLY A 268 -3.54 -13.61 -0.61
C GLY A 268 -3.76 -12.61 0.52
N ARG A 269 -4.57 -11.57 0.29
CA ARG A 269 -4.95 -10.60 1.33
C ARG A 269 -5.68 -11.27 2.49
N ILE A 270 -6.63 -12.15 2.19
CA ILE A 270 -7.36 -12.88 3.24
C ILE A 270 -6.44 -13.82 4.02
N ALA A 271 -5.47 -14.45 3.36
CA ALA A 271 -4.47 -15.28 4.02
C ALA A 271 -3.61 -14.50 5.04
N THR A 272 -3.42 -13.17 4.85
CA THR A 272 -2.68 -12.36 5.82
C THR A 272 -3.38 -12.20 7.16
N VAL A 273 -4.73 -12.21 7.17
CA VAL A 273 -5.54 -11.96 8.38
C VAL A 273 -6.21 -13.25 8.87
N HIS A 274 -6.68 -14.09 7.96
CA HIS A 274 -7.45 -15.30 8.20
C HIS A 274 -6.88 -16.53 7.46
N PRO A 275 -5.61 -16.91 7.69
CA PRO A 275 -4.94 -17.99 6.95
C PRO A 275 -5.69 -19.33 7.00
N ASN A 276 -6.25 -19.69 8.15
CA ASN A 276 -6.99 -20.95 8.33
C ASN A 276 -8.20 -21.08 7.39
N LYS A 277 -8.84 -19.95 7.03
CA LYS A 277 -9.98 -19.97 6.10
C LYS A 277 -9.56 -20.42 4.71
N ILE A 278 -8.36 -20.05 4.27
CA ILE A 278 -7.80 -20.48 2.98
C ILE A 278 -7.40 -21.94 3.03
N PHE A 279 -6.71 -22.35 4.09
CA PHE A 279 -6.26 -23.72 4.29
C PHE A 279 -7.42 -24.72 4.32
N GLU A 280 -8.47 -24.45 5.10
CA GLU A 280 -9.54 -25.42 5.28
C GLU A 280 -10.54 -25.45 4.12
N ASN A 281 -10.81 -24.30 3.49
CA ASN A 281 -11.98 -24.15 2.62
C ASN A 281 -11.64 -23.83 1.16
N SER A 282 -10.36 -23.77 0.77
CA SER A 282 -9.97 -23.33 -0.58
C SER A 282 -8.73 -24.04 -1.17
N PRO A 283 -8.66 -25.38 -1.17
CA PRO A 283 -7.52 -26.12 -1.74
C PRO A 283 -7.33 -25.87 -3.24
N GLN A 284 -8.40 -25.60 -3.98
CA GLN A 284 -8.35 -25.27 -5.41
C GLN A 284 -7.59 -23.97 -5.70
N VAL A 285 -7.71 -22.98 -4.83
CA VAL A 285 -6.95 -21.73 -4.93
C VAL A 285 -5.45 -22.01 -4.84
N ILE A 286 -5.07 -22.93 -3.95
CA ILE A 286 -3.67 -23.31 -3.75
C ILE A 286 -3.15 -24.10 -4.95
N HIS A 287 -3.97 -24.96 -5.57
CA HIS A 287 -3.60 -25.59 -6.84
C HIS A 287 -3.36 -24.55 -7.94
N ALA A 288 -4.29 -23.61 -8.13
CA ALA A 288 -4.15 -22.53 -9.11
C ALA A 288 -2.94 -21.63 -8.82
N LEU A 289 -2.64 -21.39 -7.55
CA LEU A 289 -1.43 -20.68 -7.12
C LEU A 289 -0.16 -21.38 -7.61
N PHE A 290 -0.04 -22.70 -7.40
CA PHE A 290 1.11 -23.45 -7.89
C PHE A 290 1.23 -23.43 -9.40
N ASP A 291 0.12 -23.44 -10.13
CA ASP A 291 0.15 -23.35 -11.59
C ASP A 291 0.63 -21.95 -12.05
N CYS A 292 0.40 -20.89 -11.28
CA CYS A 292 0.90 -19.54 -11.53
C CYS A 292 2.37 -19.32 -11.11
N LEU A 293 2.93 -20.21 -10.29
CA LEU A 293 4.29 -20.09 -9.77
C LEU A 293 5.36 -20.68 -10.70
N VAL A 294 4.94 -21.22 -11.85
CA VAL A 294 5.85 -21.69 -12.89
C VAL A 294 6.56 -20.47 -13.48
N ILE A 295 7.79 -20.24 -13.03
CA ILE A 295 8.63 -19.06 -13.32
C ILE A 295 8.80 -18.85 -14.81
N SER A 296 8.80 -19.92 -15.60
CA SER A 296 8.99 -19.83 -17.04
C SER A 296 7.77 -19.35 -17.85
N LEU A 297 6.59 -19.23 -17.24
CA LEU A 297 5.33 -19.02 -17.98
C LEU A 297 4.89 -17.55 -18.09
N ASP A 298 4.78 -16.82 -16.98
CA ASP A 298 4.15 -15.49 -16.99
C ASP A 298 4.69 -14.54 -15.90
N TYR A 299 5.50 -13.56 -16.31
CA TYR A 299 6.07 -12.54 -15.43
C TYR A 299 5.06 -11.50 -14.92
N THR A 300 3.85 -11.44 -15.47
CA THR A 300 2.81 -10.51 -15.03
C THR A 300 2.06 -11.04 -13.80
N ILE A 301 1.85 -12.36 -13.72
CA ILE A 301 1.13 -13.03 -12.62
C ILE A 301 2.10 -13.46 -11.50
N LEU A 302 3.32 -13.83 -11.87
CA LEU A 302 4.35 -14.34 -10.97
C LEU A 302 4.57 -13.47 -9.71
N PRO A 303 4.64 -12.11 -9.77
CA PRO A 303 4.80 -11.28 -8.58
C PRO A 303 3.73 -11.55 -7.52
N THR A 304 2.45 -11.56 -7.91
CA THR A 304 1.32 -11.76 -7.00
C THR A 304 1.30 -13.20 -6.47
N ALA A 305 1.66 -14.17 -7.31
CA ALA A 305 1.76 -15.57 -6.89
C ALA A 305 2.86 -15.78 -5.84
N LEU A 306 4.05 -15.18 -6.04
CA LEU A 306 5.15 -15.22 -5.08
C LEU A 306 4.76 -14.60 -3.73
N ASP A 307 4.13 -13.41 -3.75
CA ASP A 307 3.68 -12.73 -2.54
C ASP A 307 2.66 -13.59 -1.78
N THR A 308 1.67 -14.15 -2.48
CA THR A 308 0.62 -15.00 -1.89
C THR A 308 1.21 -16.29 -1.30
N LEU A 309 2.12 -16.98 -1.99
CA LEU A 309 2.80 -18.16 -1.45
C LEU A 309 3.61 -17.82 -0.20
N GLY A 310 4.35 -16.70 -0.24
CA GLY A 310 5.14 -16.23 0.89
C GLY A 310 4.26 -16.00 2.12
N ILE A 311 3.11 -15.32 1.94
CA ILE A 311 2.13 -15.10 3.02
C ILE A 311 1.60 -16.43 3.58
N LEU A 312 1.15 -17.33 2.69
CA LEU A 312 0.57 -18.62 3.10
C LEU A 312 1.57 -19.48 3.87
N GLY A 313 2.83 -19.51 3.45
CA GLY A 313 3.87 -20.31 4.10
C GLY A 313 4.61 -19.61 5.24
N LYS A 314 4.19 -18.40 5.66
CA LYS A 314 4.89 -17.64 6.71
C LYS A 314 4.63 -18.18 8.12
N SER A 315 3.39 -18.57 8.44
CA SER A 315 3.05 -19.10 9.77
C SER A 315 3.45 -20.57 9.94
N ARG A 316 3.43 -21.07 11.18
CA ARG A 316 3.65 -22.49 11.47
C ARG A 316 2.58 -23.36 10.81
N GLU A 317 1.31 -22.98 10.97
CA GLU A 317 0.15 -23.71 10.47
C GLU A 317 0.17 -23.81 8.95
N GLY A 318 0.54 -22.71 8.28
CA GLY A 318 0.64 -22.66 6.83
C GLY A 318 1.71 -23.58 6.27
N LYS A 319 2.89 -23.65 6.91
CA LYS A 319 3.94 -24.60 6.51
C LYS A 319 3.49 -26.05 6.63
N ILE A 320 2.86 -26.39 7.76
CA ILE A 320 2.36 -27.75 8.01
C ILE A 320 1.28 -28.12 6.99
N TYR A 321 0.37 -27.19 6.72
CA TYR A 321 -0.68 -27.39 5.74
C TYR A 321 -0.11 -27.60 4.32
N LEU A 322 0.83 -26.75 3.90
CA LEU A 322 1.47 -26.86 2.58
C LEU A 322 2.27 -28.15 2.45
N GLU A 323 3.02 -28.59 3.46
CA GLU A 323 3.75 -29.87 3.39
C GLU A 323 2.78 -31.06 3.32
N ASN A 324 1.73 -31.07 4.15
CA ASN A 324 0.81 -32.21 4.23
C ASN A 324 -0.09 -32.34 3.00
N GLY A 325 -0.59 -31.23 2.46
CA GLY A 325 -1.51 -31.23 1.32
C GLY A 325 -0.81 -31.12 -0.04
N PHE A 326 0.33 -30.42 -0.09
CA PHE A 326 0.97 -29.97 -1.33
C PHE A 326 2.50 -30.18 -1.33
N GLY A 327 3.02 -31.06 -0.47
CA GLY A 327 4.45 -31.22 -0.24
C GLY A 327 5.30 -31.45 -1.48
N GLN A 328 4.82 -32.20 -2.48
CA GLN A 328 5.56 -32.36 -3.74
C GLN A 328 5.53 -31.07 -4.57
N LYS A 329 4.35 -30.43 -4.72
CA LYS A 329 4.22 -29.19 -5.49
C LYS A 329 5.10 -28.07 -4.95
N ILE A 330 5.18 -27.91 -3.62
CA ILE A 330 6.05 -26.87 -3.05
C ILE A 330 7.54 -27.19 -3.26
N LYS A 331 7.95 -28.45 -3.19
CA LYS A 331 9.33 -28.86 -3.48
C LYS A 331 9.70 -28.62 -4.94
N ASP A 332 8.81 -28.97 -5.86
CA ASP A 332 8.99 -28.70 -7.29
C ASP A 332 9.10 -27.19 -7.56
N THR A 333 8.24 -26.39 -6.91
CA THR A 333 8.26 -24.93 -7.01
C THR A 333 9.57 -24.34 -6.46
N LEU A 334 10.03 -24.81 -5.30
CA LEU A 334 11.31 -24.36 -4.72
C LEU A 334 12.48 -24.72 -5.64
N HIS A 335 12.45 -25.91 -6.24
CA HIS A 335 13.45 -26.32 -7.22
C HIS A 335 13.47 -25.38 -8.44
N GLU A 336 12.29 -25.06 -8.98
CA GLU A 336 12.16 -24.12 -10.09
C GLU A 336 12.64 -22.70 -9.71
N MET A 337 12.31 -22.23 -8.49
CA MET A 337 12.82 -20.97 -7.94
C MET A 337 14.34 -20.92 -7.93
N GLY A 338 15.00 -21.93 -7.38
CA GLY A 338 16.47 -21.96 -7.33
C GLY A 338 17.13 -22.07 -8.70
N ALA A 339 16.56 -22.84 -9.63
CA ALA A 339 17.09 -22.99 -10.98
C ALA A 339 16.85 -21.76 -11.89
N GLY A 340 15.68 -21.13 -11.75
CA GLY A 340 15.18 -20.09 -12.65
C GLY A 340 15.55 -18.66 -12.28
N ILE A 341 15.78 -18.37 -10.99
CA ILE A 341 15.95 -16.99 -10.49
C ILE A 341 17.04 -16.19 -11.21
N GLN A 342 18.12 -16.83 -11.70
CA GLN A 342 19.21 -16.12 -12.36
C GLN A 342 18.78 -15.41 -13.66
N ASN A 343 17.76 -15.95 -14.33
CA ASN A 343 17.23 -15.46 -15.59
C ASN A 343 16.15 -14.38 -15.41
N LEU A 344 15.73 -14.11 -14.17
CA LEU A 344 14.69 -13.13 -13.87
C LEU A 344 15.21 -11.69 -13.93
N PRO A 345 14.34 -10.72 -14.27
CA PRO A 345 14.51 -9.31 -13.97
C PRO A 345 14.83 -9.05 -12.49
N THR A 346 15.48 -7.92 -12.20
CA THR A 346 15.95 -7.54 -10.85
C THR A 346 14.84 -7.50 -9.81
N ASP A 347 13.69 -6.91 -10.13
CA ASP A 347 12.51 -6.80 -9.27
C ASP A 347 11.91 -8.18 -8.95
N LEU A 348 11.85 -9.08 -9.94
CA LEU A 348 11.39 -10.45 -9.73
C LEU A 348 12.39 -11.29 -8.91
N LYS A 349 13.70 -11.08 -9.07
CA LYS A 349 14.72 -11.71 -8.20
C LYS A 349 14.51 -11.35 -6.73
N VAL A 350 14.26 -10.08 -6.45
CA VAL A 350 13.95 -9.59 -5.09
C VAL A 350 12.71 -10.30 -4.55
N ARG A 351 11.61 -10.33 -5.31
CA ARG A 351 10.37 -11.01 -4.89
C ARG A 351 10.53 -12.51 -4.63
N VAL A 352 11.34 -13.22 -5.42
CA VAL A 352 11.64 -14.65 -5.14
C VAL A 352 12.39 -14.79 -3.82
N LEU A 353 13.41 -13.97 -3.56
CA LEU A 353 14.16 -14.01 -2.30
C LEU A 353 13.30 -13.62 -1.09
N ASP A 354 12.37 -12.69 -1.24
CA ASP A 354 11.41 -12.33 -0.19
C ASP A 354 10.39 -13.44 0.06
N CYS A 355 9.89 -14.09 -0.99
CA CYS A 355 9.04 -15.27 -0.88
C CYS A 355 9.74 -16.38 -0.10
N LEU A 356 10.98 -16.71 -0.48
CA LEU A 356 11.82 -17.68 0.23
C LEU A 356 12.03 -17.25 1.69
N SER A 357 12.35 -15.99 1.95
CA SER A 357 12.46 -15.48 3.33
C SER A 357 11.20 -15.73 4.15
N ASN A 358 10.00 -15.49 3.60
CA ASN A 358 8.76 -15.80 4.31
C ASN A 358 8.55 -17.32 4.51
N LEU A 359 8.85 -18.14 3.51
CA LEU A 359 8.72 -19.61 3.58
C LEU A 359 9.65 -20.24 4.61
N PHE A 360 10.83 -19.67 4.85
CA PHE A 360 11.80 -20.19 5.84
C PHE A 360 11.72 -19.47 7.19
N TYR A 361 10.94 -18.40 7.29
CA TYR A 361 10.74 -17.69 8.54
C TYR A 361 10.11 -18.60 9.59
N THR A 362 10.71 -18.64 10.78
CA THR A 362 10.09 -19.27 11.95
C THR A 362 10.15 -18.34 13.15
N ASN A 363 9.06 -18.32 13.92
CA ASN A 363 9.03 -17.63 15.20
C ASN A 363 9.85 -18.45 16.22
N PRO A 364 10.87 -17.88 16.90
CA PRO A 364 11.67 -18.61 17.87
C PRO A 364 10.87 -19.31 18.97
N SER A 365 9.69 -18.79 19.35
CA SER A 365 8.81 -19.40 20.35
C SER A 365 8.03 -20.63 19.85
N GLU A 366 7.95 -20.83 18.53
CA GLU A 366 7.15 -21.87 17.88
C GLU A 366 8.01 -22.93 17.19
N ASN A 367 9.34 -22.84 17.31
CA ASN A 367 10.26 -23.78 16.72
C ASN A 367 10.15 -25.16 17.38
N ASP A 368 9.62 -26.12 16.62
CA ASP A 368 9.55 -27.53 16.99
C ASP A 368 10.29 -28.42 15.97
N ASN A 369 10.38 -29.72 16.29
CA ASN A 369 11.04 -30.70 15.43
C ASN A 369 10.30 -30.87 14.09
N GLN A 370 8.98 -30.67 14.05
CA GLN A 370 8.19 -30.82 12.83
C GLN A 370 8.53 -29.70 11.84
N LEU A 371 8.51 -28.44 12.27
CA LEU A 371 8.92 -27.30 11.45
C LEU A 371 10.38 -27.40 11.02
N THR A 372 11.24 -27.92 11.89
CA THR A 372 12.65 -28.18 11.58
C THR A 372 12.75 -29.15 10.39
N CYS A 373 12.05 -30.28 10.43
CA CYS A 373 12.03 -31.25 9.32
C CYS A 373 11.44 -30.66 8.03
N ILE A 374 10.34 -29.89 8.13
CA ILE A 374 9.71 -29.27 6.96
C ILE A 374 10.66 -28.29 6.29
N THR A 375 11.23 -27.36 7.05
CA THR A 375 12.14 -26.34 6.51
C THR A 375 13.42 -26.98 5.97
N GLU A 376 14.00 -27.98 6.62
CA GLU A 376 15.19 -28.66 6.08
C GLU A 376 14.88 -29.44 4.79
N SER A 377 13.72 -30.10 4.72
CA SER A 377 13.21 -30.76 3.53
C SER A 377 13.04 -29.77 2.36
N TRP A 378 12.38 -28.64 2.60
CA TRP A 378 12.21 -27.57 1.60
C TRP A 378 13.55 -26.99 1.13
N TYR A 379 14.45 -26.71 2.07
CA TYR A 379 15.80 -26.20 1.78
C TYR A 379 16.59 -27.14 0.86
N SER A 380 16.49 -28.45 1.09
CA SER A 380 17.18 -29.46 0.28
C SER A 380 16.69 -29.55 -1.17
N ASN A 381 15.49 -29.02 -1.47
CA ASN A 381 14.92 -28.98 -2.82
C ASN A 381 15.21 -27.67 -3.55
N LEU A 382 15.60 -26.61 -2.84
CA LEU A 382 15.88 -25.30 -3.44
C LEU A 382 17.08 -25.34 -4.41
N THR A 383 18.15 -26.06 -4.06
CA THR A 383 19.29 -26.28 -4.95
C THR A 383 19.75 -27.73 -4.90
N GLN A 384 20.41 -28.19 -5.97
CA GLN A 384 21.02 -29.51 -5.99
C GLN A 384 22.25 -29.55 -5.08
N ASN A 385 22.50 -30.71 -4.45
CA ASN A 385 23.73 -31.00 -3.70
C ASN A 385 24.05 -30.03 -2.54
N ASP A 386 23.02 -29.54 -1.82
CA ASP A 386 23.20 -28.69 -0.62
C ASP A 386 23.94 -27.37 -0.89
N GLN A 387 23.83 -26.83 -2.11
CA GLN A 387 24.52 -25.60 -2.53
C GLN A 387 23.72 -24.32 -2.23
N THR A 388 22.66 -24.38 -1.43
CA THR A 388 21.72 -23.26 -1.27
C THR A 388 22.40 -22.05 -0.65
N LEU A 389 23.26 -22.22 0.36
CA LEU A 389 24.00 -21.09 0.91
C LEU A 389 25.05 -20.51 -0.05
N GLN A 390 25.66 -21.33 -0.92
CA GLN A 390 26.51 -20.82 -2.01
C GLN A 390 25.70 -20.02 -3.03
N PHE A 391 24.50 -20.50 -3.34
CA PHE A 391 23.53 -19.78 -4.15
C PHE A 391 23.18 -18.42 -3.53
N ILE A 392 22.83 -18.35 -2.24
CA ILE A 392 22.54 -17.09 -1.54
C ILE A 392 23.78 -16.18 -1.54
N PHE A 393 24.97 -16.75 -1.32
CA PHE A 393 26.21 -16.00 -1.27
C PHE A 393 26.48 -15.22 -2.57
N LYS A 394 26.21 -15.82 -3.74
CA LYS A 394 26.29 -15.15 -5.04
C LYS A 394 25.42 -13.88 -5.11
N TYR A 395 24.24 -13.89 -4.49
CA TYR A 395 23.33 -12.73 -4.49
C TYR A 395 23.69 -11.68 -3.43
N ILE A 396 24.30 -12.07 -2.32
CA ILE A 396 24.86 -11.13 -1.34
C ILE A 396 26.03 -10.34 -1.94
N GLN A 397 26.79 -10.94 -2.85
CA GLN A 397 27.88 -10.26 -3.56
C GLN A 397 27.40 -9.37 -4.73
N ASN A 398 26.09 -9.27 -4.95
CA ASN A 398 25.55 -8.49 -6.05
C ASN A 398 25.77 -6.97 -5.84
N PRO A 399 26.12 -6.21 -6.88
CA PRO A 399 26.31 -4.76 -6.76
C PRO A 399 25.02 -3.98 -6.49
N PHE A 400 23.84 -4.53 -6.84
CA PHE A 400 22.55 -3.89 -6.62
C PHE A 400 22.07 -4.14 -5.19
N THR A 401 21.85 -3.05 -4.44
CA THR A 401 21.46 -3.06 -3.02
C THR A 401 20.15 -3.79 -2.77
N ASP A 402 19.19 -3.69 -3.69
CA ASP A 402 17.87 -4.31 -3.52
C ASP A 402 17.96 -5.85 -3.51
N ILE A 403 18.68 -6.42 -4.49
CA ILE A 403 18.94 -7.87 -4.58
C ILE A 403 19.76 -8.33 -3.37
N LYS A 404 20.82 -7.58 -3.07
CA LYS A 404 21.71 -7.87 -1.94
C LYS A 404 20.93 -7.88 -0.61
N GLY A 405 20.07 -6.90 -0.39
CA GLY A 405 19.23 -6.79 0.80
C GLY A 405 18.28 -7.96 0.96
N ALA A 406 17.58 -8.35 -0.10
CA ALA A 406 16.71 -9.52 -0.10
C ALA A 406 17.49 -10.82 0.16
N ALA A 407 18.69 -10.96 -0.41
CA ALA A 407 19.56 -12.11 -0.17
C ALA A 407 20.08 -12.18 1.27
N TYR A 408 20.44 -11.03 1.86
CA TYR A 408 20.80 -10.95 3.28
C TYR A 408 19.65 -11.29 4.20
N LEU A 409 18.43 -10.81 3.91
CA LEU A 409 17.22 -11.16 4.65
C LEU A 409 16.98 -12.67 4.60
N PHE A 410 17.15 -13.28 3.42
CA PHE A 410 16.99 -14.72 3.29
C PHE A 410 18.07 -15.50 4.05
N LEU A 411 19.35 -15.08 3.96
CA LEU A 411 20.42 -15.66 4.76
C LEU A 411 20.11 -15.58 6.26
N LYS A 412 19.77 -14.39 6.76
CA LYS A 412 19.44 -14.17 8.17
C LYS A 412 18.31 -15.10 8.61
N THR A 413 17.27 -15.24 7.79
CA THR A 413 16.17 -16.16 8.03
C THR A 413 16.64 -17.61 8.17
N ILE A 414 17.47 -18.10 7.26
CA ILE A 414 18.03 -19.46 7.34
C ILE A 414 18.87 -19.64 8.61
N LEU A 415 19.63 -18.62 8.99
CA LEU A 415 20.47 -18.68 10.20
C LEU A 415 19.65 -18.65 11.50
N HIS A 416 18.39 -18.22 11.49
CA HIS A 416 17.52 -18.43 12.65
C HIS A 416 17.14 -19.90 12.87
N LEU A 417 17.35 -20.75 11.86
CA LEU A 417 17.15 -22.19 11.95
C LEU A 417 18.44 -22.86 12.45
N LYS A 418 18.33 -23.74 13.45
CA LYS A 418 19.51 -24.40 14.07
C LYS A 418 20.39 -25.11 13.07
N TRP A 419 19.78 -25.85 12.13
CA TRP A 419 20.50 -26.54 11.05
C TRP A 419 21.18 -25.56 10.09
N GLY A 420 20.69 -24.32 9.97
CA GLY A 420 21.27 -23.29 9.10
C GLY A 420 22.71 -22.95 9.48
N HIS A 421 23.02 -22.92 10.78
CA HIS A 421 24.40 -22.71 11.25
C HIS A 421 25.33 -23.87 10.84
N GLU A 422 24.84 -25.11 10.87
CA GLU A 422 25.61 -26.29 10.45
C GLU A 422 25.89 -26.27 8.94
N ARG A 423 24.92 -25.83 8.13
CA ARG A 423 25.11 -25.61 6.69
C ARG A 423 26.09 -24.47 6.41
N LEU A 424 26.05 -23.41 7.21
CA LEU A 424 26.98 -22.28 7.07
C LEU A 424 28.44 -22.72 7.22
N ILE A 425 28.75 -23.56 8.21
CA ILE A 425 30.11 -24.10 8.42
C ILE A 425 30.62 -24.87 7.20
N LYS A 426 29.72 -25.57 6.49
CA LYS A 426 30.04 -26.33 5.28
C LYS A 426 30.16 -25.46 4.03
N THR A 427 29.83 -24.18 4.13
CA THR A 427 29.81 -23.23 3.01
C THR A 427 31.11 -22.44 2.99
N GLY A 428 32.06 -22.85 2.15
CA GLY A 428 33.36 -22.18 2.05
C GLY A 428 33.25 -20.70 1.65
N GLY A 429 34.01 -19.84 2.30
CA GLY A 429 34.16 -18.41 1.99
C GLY A 429 33.10 -17.49 2.59
N LEU A 430 31.93 -18.02 2.98
CA LEU A 430 30.83 -17.17 3.45
C LEU A 430 31.09 -16.61 4.86
N ILE A 431 31.70 -17.39 5.77
CA ILE A 431 32.06 -16.88 7.10
C ILE A 431 33.15 -15.81 7.00
N GLU A 432 34.16 -16.04 6.16
CA GLU A 432 35.24 -15.08 5.91
C GLU A 432 34.68 -13.77 5.34
N TYR A 433 33.77 -13.87 4.36
CA TYR A 433 33.06 -12.72 3.81
C TYR A 433 32.26 -11.97 4.88
N LEU A 434 31.55 -12.68 5.76
CA LEU A 434 30.78 -12.06 6.83
C LEU A 434 31.66 -11.38 7.89
N LEU A 435 32.86 -11.90 8.16
CA LEU A 435 33.81 -11.28 9.10
C LEU A 435 34.59 -10.11 8.49
N ASP A 436 34.72 -10.04 7.17
CA ASP A 436 35.44 -8.97 6.49
C ASP A 436 34.62 -7.66 6.48
N ARG A 437 35.04 -6.68 7.27
CA ARG A 437 34.38 -5.37 7.40
C ARG A 437 34.42 -4.53 6.12
N THR A 438 35.24 -4.87 5.13
CA THR A 438 35.42 -4.10 3.90
C THR A 438 34.45 -4.47 2.79
N THR A 439 33.72 -5.59 2.92
CA THR A 439 32.86 -6.10 1.83
C THR A 439 31.57 -5.31 1.63
N GLU A 440 31.17 -4.50 2.63
CA GLU A 440 29.94 -3.71 2.58
C GLU A 440 30.23 -2.24 2.84
N SER A 441 29.73 -1.37 1.96
CA SER A 441 29.82 0.08 2.08
C SER A 441 28.48 0.71 2.46
N ASP A 442 27.38 0.12 1.98
CA ASP A 442 26.02 0.57 2.25
C ASP A 442 25.66 0.47 3.75
N LYS A 443 24.93 1.47 4.24
CA LYS A 443 24.60 1.59 5.67
C LYS A 443 23.66 0.46 6.12
N ASP A 444 22.61 0.20 5.36
CA ASP A 444 21.58 -0.76 5.76
C ASP A 444 22.15 -2.19 5.64
N MET A 445 22.96 -2.46 4.61
CA MET A 445 23.65 -3.75 4.46
C MET A 445 24.65 -4.01 5.60
N LYS A 446 25.37 -2.97 6.07
CA LYS A 446 26.24 -3.09 7.26
C LYS A 446 25.45 -3.46 8.51
N ILE A 447 24.27 -2.87 8.69
CA ILE A 447 23.39 -3.18 9.83
C ILE A 447 22.92 -4.62 9.73
N THR A 448 22.38 -5.06 8.59
CA THR A 448 21.89 -6.44 8.43
C THR A 448 23.00 -7.47 8.58
N LYS A 449 24.19 -7.20 8.03
CA LYS A 449 25.38 -8.03 8.22
C LYS A 449 25.78 -8.11 9.70
N TYR A 450 25.76 -7.00 10.42
CA TYR A 450 26.03 -6.99 11.86
C TYR A 450 25.00 -7.80 12.65
N GLU A 451 23.71 -7.71 12.33
CA GLU A 451 22.67 -8.53 12.96
C GLU A 451 22.89 -10.04 12.74
N ILE A 452 23.32 -10.42 11.53
CA ILE A 452 23.74 -11.80 11.25
C ILE A 452 24.93 -12.19 12.13
N ILE A 453 25.94 -11.35 12.26
CA ILE A 453 27.10 -11.62 13.11
C ILE A 453 26.69 -11.79 14.59
N CYS A 454 25.77 -10.96 15.10
CA CYS A 454 25.21 -11.11 16.44
C CYS A 454 24.54 -12.47 16.62
N LEU A 455 23.74 -12.91 15.64
CA LEU A 455 23.09 -14.21 15.67
C LEU A 455 24.10 -15.36 15.70
N LEU A 456 25.16 -15.26 14.89
CA LEU A 456 26.22 -16.28 14.83
C LEU A 456 27.09 -16.30 16.10
N ALA A 457 27.29 -15.16 16.77
CA ALA A 457 28.08 -15.07 18.00
C ALA A 457 27.48 -15.85 19.19
N GLU A 458 26.17 -16.05 19.17
CA GLU A 458 25.42 -16.84 20.17
C GLU A 458 25.35 -18.34 19.84
N SER A 459 25.87 -18.74 18.68
CA SER A 459 25.85 -20.14 18.23
C SER A 459 26.83 -21.02 19.00
N ASN A 460 26.46 -22.28 19.21
CA ASN A 460 27.30 -23.30 19.84
C ASN A 460 28.01 -24.24 18.85
N VAL A 461 27.80 -24.08 17.53
CA VAL A 461 28.37 -24.98 16.51
C VAL A 461 29.74 -24.53 15.97
N PHE A 462 30.13 -23.27 16.17
CA PHE A 462 31.39 -22.75 15.65
C PHE A 462 32.59 -23.09 16.55
N SER A 463 33.77 -23.19 15.93
CA SER A 463 35.02 -23.38 16.67
C SER A 463 35.30 -22.18 17.61
N PRO A 464 36.03 -22.40 18.73
CA PRO A 464 36.36 -21.31 19.66
C PRO A 464 37.04 -20.11 18.97
N ARG A 465 37.88 -20.36 17.97
CA ARG A 465 38.56 -19.31 17.20
C ARG A 465 37.56 -18.42 16.45
N ILE A 466 36.60 -19.02 15.74
CA ILE A 466 35.58 -18.28 14.99
C ILE A 466 34.67 -17.52 15.96
N LEU A 467 34.28 -18.14 17.08
CA LEU A 467 33.46 -17.47 18.11
C LEU A 467 34.13 -16.23 18.70
N VAL A 468 35.44 -16.27 18.93
CA VAL A 468 36.18 -15.06 19.37
C VAL A 468 36.12 -13.97 18.33
N GLN A 469 36.29 -14.29 17.03
CA GLN A 469 36.20 -13.29 15.96
C GLN A 469 34.81 -12.68 15.86
N LEU A 470 33.75 -13.50 15.92
CA LEU A 470 32.36 -13.05 15.92
C LEU A 470 32.07 -12.14 17.12
N LYS A 471 32.46 -12.55 18.34
CA LYS A 471 32.25 -11.75 19.57
C LYS A 471 33.02 -10.43 19.56
N ASN A 472 34.24 -10.43 19.03
CA ASN A 472 34.99 -9.19 18.82
C ASN A 472 34.31 -8.27 17.80
N TYR A 473 33.76 -8.83 16.72
CA TYR A 473 33.02 -8.05 15.74
C TYR A 473 31.79 -7.39 16.38
N VAL A 474 31.05 -8.13 17.21
CA VAL A 474 29.88 -7.63 17.96
C VAL A 474 30.28 -6.51 18.92
N SER A 475 31.35 -6.69 19.71
CA SER A 475 31.77 -5.68 20.70
C SER A 475 32.26 -4.37 20.08
N GLU A 476 32.88 -4.44 18.90
CA GLU A 476 33.32 -3.27 18.12
C GLU A 476 32.15 -2.51 17.46
N GLY A 477 31.04 -3.19 17.17
CA GLY A 477 29.85 -2.62 16.55
C GLY A 477 29.83 -2.62 15.01
N ALA A 478 28.69 -2.27 14.44
CA ALA A 478 28.40 -2.39 13.00
C ALA A 478 29.28 -1.49 12.10
N PHE A 479 29.64 -0.30 12.58
CA PHE A 479 30.35 0.72 11.80
C PHE A 479 31.83 0.87 12.15
N TYR A 480 32.38 -0.05 12.94
CA TYR A 480 33.80 -0.01 13.29
C TYR A 480 34.68 -0.12 12.03
N VAL A 481 35.65 0.80 11.94
CA VAL A 481 36.69 0.79 10.91
C VAL A 481 38.03 0.65 11.62
N ARG A 482 38.81 -0.35 11.22
CA ARG A 482 40.15 -0.57 11.77
C ARG A 482 41.04 0.57 11.29
N GLY A 483 41.62 1.33 12.23
CA GLY A 483 42.61 2.34 11.90
C GLY A 483 43.84 1.68 11.28
N VAL A 484 44.09 1.91 9.99
CA VAL A 484 45.34 1.51 9.35
C VAL A 484 46.35 2.62 9.67
N THR A 485 47.31 2.34 10.55
CA THR A 485 48.49 3.20 10.68
C THR A 485 49.40 2.92 9.50
N GLU A 486 49.32 3.75 8.46
CA GLU A 486 50.36 3.81 7.43
C GLU A 486 51.66 4.28 8.11
N VAL A 487 52.59 3.35 8.31
CA VAL A 487 53.95 3.69 8.71
C VAL A 487 54.67 4.13 7.43
N ALA A 488 54.85 5.44 7.26
CA ALA A 488 55.75 5.97 6.25
C ALA A 488 57.16 5.48 6.59
N VAL A 489 57.70 4.59 5.77
CA VAL A 489 59.12 4.25 5.82
C VAL A 489 59.83 5.35 5.07
N ASP A 490 60.27 6.39 5.79
CA ASP A 490 61.23 7.35 5.23
C ASP A 490 62.50 6.56 4.88
N GLY A 491 62.84 6.57 3.60
CA GLY A 491 64.07 5.98 3.09
C GLY A 491 65.27 6.64 3.76
N ALA A 492 66.15 5.82 4.33
CA ALA A 492 67.45 6.25 4.78
C ALA A 492 68.32 6.59 3.56
N ASP A 493 68.84 7.81 3.54
CA ASP A 493 70.00 8.23 2.72
C ASP A 493 71.27 7.46 3.11
#